data_AF-A0A519UCS4-F1
#
_entry.id   AF-A0A519UCS4-F1
#
_cell.length_a   1.000
_cell.length_b   1.000
_cell.length_c   1.000
_cell.angle_alpha   90.00
_cell.angle_beta   90.00
_cell.angle_gamma   90.00
#
_symmetry.space_group_name_H-M   'P 1'
#
loop_
_entity.id
_entity.type
_entity.pdbx_description
1 polymer ?
#
loop_
_entity_poly.entity_id
_entity_poly.type
_entity_poly.pdbx_seq_one_letter_code
_entity_poly.pdbx_strand_id
1 'polypeptide(L)'
;MNLPSDYWQTLRLTLALASCTTALLLLLGLPLAYALAYGRSRLKPLLEAVVSLPLVLPPTVIGFYLLLAFSDGTAVGRFLINQVGLSLNFTFGGILAGSLVYSLP
;
A
#
# COMPACT_ATOMS: atom_id res chain seq x y z
N MET A 1 -1.74 34.56 -10.89
CA MET A 1 -2.49 33.31 -10.71
C MET A 1 -2.28 32.89 -9.26
N ASN A 2 -3.15 33.35 -8.36
CA ASN A 2 -3.01 33.09 -6.92
C ASN A 2 -3.45 31.65 -6.65
N LEU A 3 -2.50 30.73 -6.67
CA LEU A 3 -2.74 29.35 -6.24
C LEU A 3 -3.09 29.40 -4.74
N PRO A 4 -4.19 28.77 -4.30
CA PRO A 4 -4.54 28.69 -2.88
C PRO A 4 -3.37 28.15 -2.06
N SER A 5 -3.15 28.68 -0.85
CA SER A 5 -2.05 28.30 0.04
C SER A 5 -1.92 26.78 0.27
N ASP A 6 -3.05 26.08 0.17
CA ASP A 6 -3.18 24.64 0.42
C ASP A 6 -2.64 23.76 -0.72
N TYR A 7 -2.41 24.34 -1.90
CA TYR A 7 -1.82 23.64 -3.04
C TYR A 7 -0.39 23.19 -2.72
N TRP A 8 0.40 24.04 -2.06
CA TRP A 8 1.78 23.70 -1.72
C TRP A 8 1.86 22.58 -0.69
N GLN A 9 0.91 22.53 0.23
CA GLN A 9 0.82 21.46 1.22
C GLN A 9 0.43 20.13 0.55
N THR A 10 -0.58 20.16 -0.31
CA THR A 10 -1.02 18.97 -1.07
C THR A 10 0.10 18.45 -1.97
N LEU A 11 0.80 19.34 -2.68
CA LEU A 11 1.92 18.98 -3.55
C LEU A 11 3.08 18.33 -2.78
N ARG A 12 3.43 18.87 -1.60
CA ARG A 12 4.46 18.27 -0.74
C ARG A 12 4.04 16.89 -0.25
N LEU A 13 2.77 16.71 0.15
CA LEU A 13 2.25 15.43 0.62
C LEU A 13 2.27 14.37 -0.49
N THR A 14 1.77 14.70 -1.68
CA THR A 14 1.76 13.74 -2.80
C THR A 14 3.17 13.39 -3.25
N LEU A 15 4.09 14.36 -3.28
CA LEU A 15 5.49 14.11 -3.63
C LEU A 15 6.20 13.22 -2.59
N ALA A 16 5.96 13.47 -1.30
CA ALA A 16 6.50 12.63 -0.22
C ALA A 16 5.93 11.21 -0.28
N LEU A 17 4.62 11.08 -0.50
CA LEU A 17 3.93 9.80 -0.65
C LEU A 17 4.48 9.02 -1.85
N ALA A 18 4.58 9.64 -3.02
CA ALA A 18 5.09 9.01 -4.22
C ALA A 18 6.54 8.56 -4.04
N SER A 19 7.41 9.43 -3.50
CA SER A 19 8.81 9.11 -3.25
C SER A 19 8.97 7.93 -2.30
N CYS A 20 8.22 7.91 -1.20
CA CYS A 20 8.26 6.83 -0.22
C CYS A 20 7.71 5.52 -0.82
N THR A 21 6.59 5.59 -1.53
CA THR A 21 5.99 4.43 -2.21
C THR A 21 6.97 3.83 -3.22
N THR A 22 7.56 4.64 -4.09
CA THR A 22 8.54 4.18 -5.08
C THR A 22 9.78 3.57 -4.43
N ALA A 23 10.34 4.20 -3.38
CA ALA A 23 11.50 3.65 -2.69
C ALA A 23 11.20 2.29 -2.06
N LEU A 24 10.04 2.14 -1.41
CA LEU A 24 9.62 0.87 -0.81
C LEU A 24 9.32 -0.20 -1.87
N LEU A 25 8.67 0.17 -2.98
CA LEU A 25 8.43 -0.75 -4.10
C LEU A 25 9.74 -1.19 -4.77
N LEU A 26 10.75 -0.31 -4.87
CA LEU A 26 12.06 -0.74 -5.36
C LEU A 26 12.73 -1.72 -4.41
N LEU A 27 12.62 -1.51 -3.10
CA LEU A 27 13.21 -2.41 -2.10
C LEU A 27 12.49 -3.76 -2.00
N LEU A 28 11.16 -3.78 -2.11
CA LEU A 28 10.33 -4.97 -1.91
C LEU A 28 9.93 -5.63 -3.23
N GLY A 29 9.56 -4.84 -4.23
CA GLY A 29 9.10 -5.29 -5.53
C GLY A 29 10.23 -5.83 -6.40
N LEU A 30 11.44 -5.27 -6.33
CA LEU A 30 12.57 -5.78 -7.12
C LEU A 30 13.00 -7.22 -6.75
N PRO A 31 13.18 -7.58 -5.46
CA PRO A 31 13.46 -8.97 -5.11
C PRO A 31 12.26 -9.89 -5.38
N LEU A 32 11.02 -9.38 -5.24
CA LEU A 32 9.81 -10.14 -5.54
C LEU A 32 9.69 -10.43 -7.04
N ALA A 33 9.92 -9.44 -7.90
CA ALA A 33 9.96 -9.59 -9.35
C ALA A 33 11.06 -10.55 -9.79
N TYR A 34 12.25 -10.46 -9.18
CA TYR A 34 13.34 -11.41 -9.44
C TYR A 34 12.94 -12.84 -9.04
N ALA A 35 12.32 -13.02 -7.87
CA ALA A 35 11.85 -14.31 -7.39
C ALA A 35 10.74 -14.90 -8.29
N LEU A 36 9.84 -14.07 -8.84
CA LEU A 36 8.82 -14.51 -9.80
C LEU A 36 9.44 -14.87 -11.17
N ALA A 37 10.35 -14.04 -11.67
CA ALA A 37 10.97 -14.23 -12.98
C ALA A 37 11.86 -15.48 -13.04
N TYR A 38 12.71 -15.68 -12.02
CA TYR A 38 13.74 -16.73 -12.03
C TYR A 38 13.48 -17.89 -11.04
N GLY A 39 12.55 -17.75 -10.10
CA GLY A 39 12.25 -18.78 -9.11
C GLY A 39 11.45 -19.95 -9.69
N ARG A 40 11.89 -21.19 -9.40
CA ARG A 40 11.14 -22.43 -9.69
C ARG A 40 10.25 -22.89 -8.51
N SER A 41 9.92 -21.98 -7.59
CA SER A 41 9.17 -22.33 -6.38
C SER A 41 7.73 -22.71 -6.69
N ARG A 42 7.19 -23.71 -5.98
CA ARG A 42 5.75 -24.07 -6.04
C ARG A 42 4.82 -22.95 -5.57
N LEU A 43 5.36 -21.94 -4.87
CA LEU A 43 4.61 -20.76 -4.42
C LEU A 43 4.47 -19.68 -5.51
N LYS A 44 5.18 -19.79 -6.64
CA LYS A 44 5.13 -18.82 -7.75
C LYS A 44 3.70 -18.49 -8.22
N PRO A 45 2.82 -19.46 -8.56
CA PRO A 45 1.46 -19.13 -9.01
C PRO A 45 0.63 -18.43 -7.93
N LEU A 46 0.89 -18.70 -6.65
CA LEU A 46 0.20 -18.06 -5.54
C LEU A 46 0.67 -16.60 -5.38
N LEU A 47 1.97 -16.35 -5.51
CA LEU A 47 2.52 -14.99 -5.49
C LEU A 47 2.07 -14.18 -6.72
N GLU A 48 2.09 -14.76 -7.93
CA GLU A 48 1.57 -14.12 -9.14
C GLU A 48 0.09 -13.73 -8.98
N ALA A 49 -0.73 -14.62 -8.41
CA ALA A 49 -2.12 -14.32 -8.10
C ALA A 49 -2.22 -13.13 -7.13
N VAL A 50 -1.46 -13.13 -6.02
CA VAL A 50 -1.50 -12.06 -5.02
C VAL A 50 -1.06 -10.71 -5.60
N VAL A 51 0.01 -10.69 -6.39
CA VAL A 51 0.50 -9.47 -7.07
C VAL A 51 -0.52 -8.96 -8.08
N SER A 52 -1.24 -9.86 -8.76
CA SER A 52 -2.24 -9.48 -9.77
C SER A 52 -3.60 -9.12 -9.19
N LEU A 53 -3.91 -9.50 -7.95
CA LEU A 53 -5.19 -9.20 -7.29
C LEU A 53 -5.62 -7.72 -7.38
N PRO A 54 -4.72 -6.73 -7.15
CA PRO A 54 -5.08 -5.31 -7.25
C PRO A 54 -5.52 -4.89 -8.65
N LEU A 55 -5.06 -5.56 -9.71
CA LEU A 55 -5.47 -5.27 -11.09
C LEU A 55 -6.89 -5.77 -11.38
N VAL A 56 -7.32 -6.84 -10.71
CA VAL A 56 -8.64 -7.47 -10.92
C VAL A 56 -9.71 -6.81 -10.03
N LEU A 57 -9.32 -6.29 -8.87
CA LEU A 57 -10.23 -5.65 -7.93
C LEU A 57 -10.43 -4.16 -8.25
N PRO A 58 -11.67 -3.65 -8.19
CA PRO A 58 -11.89 -2.20 -8.26
C PRO A 58 -11.15 -1.48 -7.13
N PRO A 59 -10.57 -0.29 -7.38
CA PRO A 59 -9.79 0.45 -6.37
C PRO A 59 -10.62 0.79 -5.13
N THR A 60 -11.92 1.03 -5.29
CA THR A 60 -12.85 1.27 -4.18
C THR A 60 -12.97 0.06 -3.25
N VAL A 61 -12.95 -1.16 -3.80
CA VAL A 61 -13.05 -2.41 -3.02
C VAL A 61 -11.77 -2.64 -2.24
N ILE A 62 -10.61 -2.35 -2.85
CA ILE A 62 -9.31 -2.39 -2.18
C ILE A 62 -9.30 -1.42 -0.99
N GLY A 63 -9.74 -0.18 -1.21
CA GLY A 63 -9.85 0.84 -0.16
C GLY A 63 -10.75 0.40 1.00
N PHE A 64 -11.93 -0.15 0.69
CA PHE A 64 -12.85 -0.67 1.71
C PHE A 64 -12.25 -1.81 2.53
N TYR A 65 -11.60 -2.78 1.91
CA TYR A 65 -10.97 -3.88 2.63
C TYR A 65 -9.80 -3.43 3.49
N LEU A 66 -9.01 -2.44 3.03
CA LEU A 66 -7.96 -1.84 3.85
C LEU A 66 -8.54 -1.12 5.07
N LEU A 67 -9.61 -0.33 4.90
CA LEU A 67 -10.29 0.32 6.04
C LEU A 67 -10.81 -0.71 7.05
N LEU A 68 -11.35 -1.83 6.58
CA LEU A 68 -11.82 -2.92 7.43
C LEU A 68 -10.64 -3.61 8.14
N ALA A 69 -9.56 -3.90 7.43
CA ALA A 69 -8.35 -4.54 7.98
C ALA A 69 -7.61 -3.65 8.99
N PHE A 70 -7.68 -2.34 8.83
CA PHE A 70 -7.12 -1.36 9.77
C PHE A 70 -8.09 -0.97 10.89
N SER A 71 -9.34 -1.45 10.83
CA SER A 71 -10.32 -1.26 11.89
C SER A 71 -9.99 -2.12 13.11
N ASP A 72 -10.23 -1.56 14.30
CA ASP A 72 -10.08 -2.23 15.60
C ASP A 72 -10.98 -3.48 15.74
N GLY A 73 -11.96 -3.65 14.85
CA GLY A 73 -12.75 -4.88 14.77
C GLY A 73 -11.93 -6.13 14.41
N THR A 74 -10.80 -5.98 13.72
CA THR A 74 -10.02 -7.09 13.15
C THR A 74 -8.74 -7.38 13.93
N ALA A 75 -8.23 -8.62 13.84
CA ALA A 75 -6.99 -9.01 14.51
C ALA A 75 -5.78 -8.17 14.04
N VAL A 76 -5.73 -7.81 12.76
CA VAL A 76 -4.66 -6.99 12.17
C VAL A 76 -4.74 -5.56 12.70
N GLY A 77 -5.92 -4.93 12.65
CA GLY A 77 -6.13 -3.59 13.19
C GLY A 77 -5.83 -3.51 14.68
N ARG A 78 -6.32 -4.46 15.50
CA ARG A 78 -6.01 -4.53 16.93
C ARG A 78 -4.52 -4.68 17.20
N PHE A 79 -3.82 -5.49 16.42
CA PHE A 79 -2.37 -5.67 16.59
C PHE A 79 -1.63 -4.36 16.28
N LEU A 80 -1.97 -3.69 15.18
CA LEU A 80 -1.38 -2.39 14.81
C LEU A 80 -1.66 -1.31 15.87
N ILE A 81 -2.88 -1.26 16.40
CA ILE A 81 -3.28 -0.27 17.40
C ILE A 81 -2.64 -0.58 18.76
N ASN A 82 -2.71 -1.82 19.24
CA ASN A 82 -2.27 -2.16 20.60
C ASN A 82 -0.76 -2.37 20.73
N GLN A 83 -0.10 -2.96 19.73
CA GLN A 83 1.33 -3.27 19.80
C GLN A 83 2.20 -2.20 19.16
N VAL A 84 1.72 -1.57 18.08
CA VAL A 84 2.48 -0.56 17.33
C VAL A 84 2.01 0.86 17.66
N GLY A 85 0.81 1.03 18.25
CA GLY A 85 0.24 2.35 18.56
C GLY A 85 -0.20 3.13 17.32
N LEU A 86 -0.29 2.49 16.16
CA LEU A 86 -0.55 3.15 14.88
C LEU A 86 -1.98 2.90 14.41
N SER A 87 -2.77 3.98 14.35
CA SER A 87 -4.02 3.98 13.59
C SER A 87 -3.72 4.29 12.12
N LEU A 88 -3.97 3.33 11.23
CA LEU A 88 -3.73 3.51 9.80
C LEU A 88 -4.93 4.14 9.07
N ASN A 89 -6.12 4.17 9.68
CA ASN A 89 -7.28 4.81 9.07
C ASN A 89 -7.11 6.33 9.06
N PHE A 90 -7.22 6.92 7.86
CA PHE A 90 -7.09 8.36 7.61
C PHE A 90 -5.73 8.97 8.01
N THR A 91 -4.67 8.16 8.05
CA THR A 91 -3.30 8.63 8.31
C THR A 91 -2.40 8.45 7.10
N PHE A 92 -1.24 9.13 7.11
CA PHE A 92 -0.23 9.00 6.06
C PHE A 92 0.19 7.54 5.86
N GLY A 93 0.33 6.77 6.96
CA GLY A 93 0.68 5.35 6.90
C GLY A 93 -0.37 4.51 6.18
N GLY A 94 -1.67 4.80 6.37
CA GLY A 94 -2.74 4.10 5.65
C GLY A 94 -2.76 4.41 4.16
N ILE A 95 -2.56 5.68 3.79
CA ILE A 95 -2.48 6.07 2.38
C ILE A 95 -1.24 5.44 1.72
N LEU A 96 -0.09 5.42 2.42
CA LEU A 96 1.13 4.76 1.96
C LEU A 96 0.91 3.25 1.76
N ALA A 97 0.31 2.56 2.73
CA ALA A 97 0.00 1.14 2.60
C ALA A 97 -0.96 0.86 1.43
N GLY A 98 -1.98 1.70 1.25
CA GLY A 98 -2.90 1.60 0.10
C GLY A 98 -2.20 1.82 -1.24
N SER A 99 -1.33 2.83 -1.33
CA SER A 99 -0.50 3.08 -2.52
C SER A 99 0.43 1.91 -2.83
N LEU A 100 1.04 1.30 -1.82
CA LEU A 100 1.86 0.10 -2.02
C LEU A 100 1.05 -1.05 -2.60
N VAL A 101 -0.12 -1.37 -2.02
CA VAL A 101 -0.96 -2.49 -2.50
C VAL A 101 -1.43 -2.25 -3.93
N TYR A 102 -1.86 -1.04 -4.25
CA TYR A 102 -2.36 -0.70 -5.58
C TYR A 102 -1.27 -0.65 -6.64
N SER A 103 -0.06 -0.17 -6.29
CA SER A 103 1.05 0.05 -7.23
C SER A 103 2.09 -1.08 -7.25
N LEU A 104 1.85 -2.19 -6.54
CA LEU A 104 2.71 -3.36 -6.52
C LEU A 104 2.75 -4.12 -7.87
N PRO A 105 1.62 -4.41 -8.54
CA PRO A 105 1.63 -4.91 -9.91
C PRO A 105 2.19 -3.87 -10.90
#